data_AF-A0A0K9F5B5-F1
#
_entry.id   AF-A0A0K9F5B5-F1
#
_cell.length_a   1.000
_cell.length_b   1.000
_cell.length_c   1.000
_cell.angle_alpha   90.00
_cell.angle_beta   90.00
_cell.angle_gamma   90.00
#
_symmetry.space_group_name_H-M   'P 1'
#
loop_
_entity.id
_entity.type
_entity.pdbx_description
1 polymer ?
#
loop_
_entity_poly.entity_id
_entity_poly.type
_entity_poly.pdbx_seq_one_letter_code
_entity_poly.pdbx_strand_id
1 'polypeptide(L)'
;MYKHKNWFIVATTNIIVICLIQIIYLLMLSNTIETFIFDITIFPLIIASINIILWFSKFKLKFSRHVLWAYVASLLSFIISYILIIDPNKETTLGEVDGDSIYIMMNTVMQSIVLLVLTGILYIAKIIFTKKNKKILEEGC
;
A
#
# COMPACT_ATOMS: atom_id res chain seq x y z
N MET A 1 -10.24 17.40 -19.14
CA MET A 1 -10.63 17.59 -17.72
C MET A 1 -10.91 16.29 -16.95
N TYR A 2 -11.70 15.33 -17.47
CA TYR A 2 -12.09 14.10 -16.74
C TYR A 2 -10.95 13.15 -16.33
N LYS A 3 -9.85 13.07 -17.08
CA LYS A 3 -8.70 12.19 -16.76
C LYS A 3 -7.96 12.61 -15.49
N HIS A 4 -7.86 13.91 -15.20
CA HIS A 4 -7.19 14.43 -14.01
C HIS A 4 -8.03 14.18 -12.74
N LYS A 5 -9.35 14.35 -12.84
CA LYS A 5 -10.28 14.13 -11.72
C LYS A 5 -10.22 12.67 -11.21
N ASN A 6 -10.18 11.70 -12.12
CA ASN A 6 -10.08 10.28 -11.75
C ASN A 6 -8.73 9.95 -11.09
N TRP A 7 -7.63 10.53 -11.58
CA TRP A 7 -6.29 10.31 -11.01
C TRP A 7 -6.19 10.88 -9.60
N PHE A 8 -6.73 12.08 -9.38
CA PHE A 8 -6.79 12.70 -8.06
C PHE A 8 -7.63 11.86 -7.08
N ILE A 9 -8.80 11.37 -7.49
CA ILE A 9 -9.62 10.50 -6.63
C ILE A 9 -8.85 9.25 -6.21
N VAL A 10 -8.23 8.53 -7.14
CA VAL A 10 -7.46 7.32 -6.82
C VAL A 10 -6.24 7.62 -5.92
N ALA A 11 -5.58 8.75 -6.14
CA ALA A 11 -4.48 9.21 -5.29
C ALA A 11 -4.96 9.43 -3.86
N THR A 12 -5.98 10.28 -3.72
CA THR A 12 -6.51 10.71 -2.43
C THR A 12 -7.12 9.54 -1.66
N THR A 13 -7.84 8.63 -2.34
CA THR A 13 -8.36 7.42 -1.70
C THR A 13 -7.24 6.50 -1.20
N ASN A 14 -6.21 6.23 -2.00
CA ASN A 14 -5.08 5.42 -1.55
C ASN A 14 -4.39 6.05 -0.33
N ILE A 15 -4.06 7.35 -0.42
CA ILE A 15 -3.36 8.06 0.65
C ILE A 15 -4.18 8.03 1.94
N ILE A 16 -5.46 8.46 1.89
CA ILE A 16 -6.31 8.53 3.08
C ILE A 16 -6.48 7.15 3.71
N VAL A 17 -6.87 6.14 2.93
CA VAL A 17 -7.20 4.83 3.49
C VAL A 17 -5.96 4.14 4.06
N ILE A 18 -4.83 4.18 3.35
CA ILE A 18 -3.59 3.52 3.79
C ILE A 18 -3.03 4.19 5.05
N CYS A 19 -3.03 5.53 5.10
CA CYS A 19 -2.61 6.27 6.30
C CYS A 19 -3.54 6.00 7.49
N LEU A 20 -4.86 5.99 7.28
CA LEU A 20 -5.82 5.69 8.36
C LEU A 20 -5.63 4.29 8.92
N ILE A 21 -5.37 3.29 8.07
CA ILE A 21 -5.14 1.91 8.52
C ILE A 21 -3.88 1.81 9.38
N GLN A 22 -2.82 2.53 9.02
CA GLN A 22 -1.61 2.60 9.83
C GLN A 22 -1.88 3.26 11.20
N ILE A 23 -2.65 4.34 11.23
CA ILE A 23 -3.04 5.03 12.47
C ILE A 23 -3.87 4.10 13.37
N ILE A 24 -4.89 3.44 12.81
CA ILE A 24 -5.74 2.49 13.54
C ILE A 24 -4.88 1.34 14.11
N TYR A 25 -3.93 0.85 13.31
CA TYR A 25 -3.01 -0.18 13.78
C TYR A 25 -2.21 0.29 15.00
N LEU A 26 -1.51 1.42 14.88
CA LEU A 26 -0.64 1.94 15.95
C LEU A 26 -1.41 2.24 17.24
N LEU A 27 -2.61 2.82 17.13
CA LEU A 27 -3.37 3.28 18.30
C LEU A 27 -4.24 2.19 18.95
N MET A 28 -4.74 1.22 18.18
CA MET A 28 -5.77 0.30 18.66
C MET A 28 -5.39 -1.18 18.54
N LEU A 29 -4.54 -1.55 17.59
CA LEU A 29 -4.27 -2.96 17.27
C LEU A 29 -2.83 -3.40 17.55
N SER A 30 -1.91 -2.47 17.79
CA SER A 30 -0.48 -2.74 18.04
C SER A 30 -0.24 -3.69 19.22
N ASN A 31 -1.11 -3.65 20.24
CA ASN A 31 -1.05 -4.53 21.41
C ASN A 31 -1.67 -5.92 21.17
N THR A 32 -2.40 -6.10 20.08
CA THR A 32 -3.17 -7.33 19.78
C THR A 32 -2.58 -8.10 18.60
N ILE A 33 -2.03 -7.37 17.62
CA ILE A 33 -1.47 -7.92 16.40
C ILE A 33 0.02 -7.57 16.37
N GLU A 34 0.85 -8.61 16.31
CA GLU A 34 2.29 -8.44 16.17
C GLU A 34 2.65 -7.56 14.97
N THR A 35 3.55 -6.60 15.20
CA THR A 35 4.00 -5.62 14.20
C THR A 35 4.56 -6.26 12.97
N PHE A 36 5.35 -7.33 13.13
CA PHE A 36 5.89 -8.07 12.01
C PHE A 36 4.79 -8.68 11.11
N ILE A 37 3.76 -9.29 11.71
CA ILE A 37 2.64 -9.89 10.98
C ILE A 37 1.82 -8.80 10.26
N PHE A 38 1.54 -7.70 10.96
CA PHE A 38 0.81 -6.59 10.38
C PHE A 38 1.56 -5.99 9.20
N ASP A 39 2.83 -5.63 9.42
CA ASP A 39 3.65 -4.93 8.44
C ASP A 39 3.94 -5.79 7.22
N ILE A 40 4.27 -7.07 7.37
CA ILE A 40 4.70 -7.89 6.22
C ILE A 40 3.52 -8.52 5.50
N THR A 41 2.42 -8.83 6.20
CA THR A 41 1.32 -9.60 5.63
C THR A 41 0.06 -8.77 5.48
N ILE A 42 -0.49 -8.27 6.59
CA ILE A 42 -1.82 -7.66 6.59
C ILE A 42 -1.82 -6.35 5.79
N PHE A 43 -0.83 -5.50 6.04
CA PHE A 43 -0.75 -4.16 5.47
C PHE A 43 -0.56 -4.19 3.93
N PRO A 44 0.39 -4.96 3.35
CA PRO A 44 0.49 -5.09 1.90
C PRO A 44 -0.75 -5.71 1.23
N LEU A 45 -1.40 -6.67 1.89
CA LEU A 45 -2.64 -7.28 1.39
C LEU A 45 -3.80 -6.28 1.33
N ILE A 46 -3.94 -5.42 2.34
CA ILE A 46 -4.91 -4.33 2.35
C ILE A 46 -4.65 -3.38 1.18
N ILE A 47 -3.40 -2.95 0.98
CA ILE A 47 -3.02 -2.05 -0.11
C ILE A 47 -3.36 -2.68 -1.47
N ALA A 48 -2.99 -3.96 -1.66
CA ALA A 48 -3.30 -4.71 -2.87
C ALA A 48 -4.82 -4.78 -3.11
N SER A 49 -5.60 -5.08 -2.06
CA SER A 49 -7.06 -5.20 -2.14
C SER A 49 -7.74 -3.89 -2.55
N ILE A 50 -7.34 -2.77 -1.93
CA ILE A 50 -7.84 -1.43 -2.30
C ILE A 50 -7.53 -1.14 -3.77
N ASN A 51 -6.31 -1.44 -4.23
CA ASN A 51 -5.91 -1.16 -5.59
C ASN A 51 -6.61 -2.06 -6.62
N ILE A 52 -6.91 -3.32 -6.27
CA ILE A 52 -7.76 -4.19 -7.08
C ILE A 52 -9.17 -3.59 -7.20
N ILE A 53 -9.78 -3.18 -6.10
CA ILE A 53 -11.13 -2.57 -6.09
C ILE A 53 -11.14 -1.29 -6.93
N LEU A 54 -10.16 -0.41 -6.74
CA LEU A 54 -10.05 0.85 -7.50
C LEU A 54 -9.78 0.59 -8.99
N TRP A 55 -9.08 -0.49 -9.32
CA TRP A 55 -8.81 -0.87 -10.71
C TRP A 55 -10.06 -1.43 -11.41
N PHE A 56 -10.89 -2.22 -10.71
CA PHE A 56 -12.18 -2.70 -11.23
C PHE A 56 -13.26 -1.60 -11.24
N SER A 57 -13.09 -0.56 -10.43
CA SER A 57 -13.96 0.61 -10.46
C SER A 57 -13.87 1.31 -11.83
N LYS A 58 -14.94 2.02 -12.23
CA LYS A 58 -15.06 2.69 -13.56
C LYS A 58 -14.02 3.80 -13.83
N PHE A 59 -12.99 3.94 -12.99
CA PHE A 59 -11.85 4.81 -13.21
C PHE A 59 -11.01 4.22 -14.35
N LYS A 60 -11.15 4.77 -15.56
CA LYS A 60 -10.35 4.42 -16.77
C LYS A 60 -8.86 4.79 -16.64
N LEU A 61 -8.21 4.35 -15.57
CA LEU A 61 -6.80 4.58 -15.26
C LEU A 61 -5.99 3.34 -15.62
N LYS A 62 -4.73 3.57 -16.04
CA LYS A 62 -3.80 2.47 -16.29
C LYS A 62 -3.42 1.85 -14.94
N PHE A 63 -3.34 0.52 -14.89
CA PHE A 63 -2.91 -0.24 -13.71
C PHE A 63 -1.64 0.33 -13.05
N SER A 64 -0.65 0.74 -13.86
CA SER A 64 0.59 1.36 -13.37
C SER A 64 0.37 2.64 -12.54
N ARG A 65 -0.72 3.39 -12.77
CA ARG A 65 -1.06 4.57 -11.98
C ARG A 65 -1.71 4.25 -10.65
N HIS A 66 -2.46 3.14 -10.56
CA HIS A 66 -2.98 2.66 -9.27
C HIS A 66 -1.81 2.22 -8.37
N VAL A 67 -0.93 1.40 -8.95
CA VAL A 67 0.29 0.93 -8.31
C VAL A 67 1.16 2.09 -7.81
N LEU A 68 1.42 3.10 -8.64
CA LEU A 68 2.21 4.26 -8.22
C LEU A 68 1.65 4.93 -6.96
N TRP A 69 0.33 5.13 -6.90
CA TRP A 69 -0.31 5.75 -5.75
C TRP A 69 -0.33 4.87 -4.51
N ALA A 70 -0.36 3.55 -4.69
CA ALA A 70 -0.19 2.59 -3.60
C ALA A 70 1.19 2.76 -2.91
N TYR A 71 2.26 2.88 -3.69
CA TYR A 71 3.61 3.12 -3.16
C TYR A 71 3.74 4.48 -2.48
N VAL A 72 3.21 5.55 -3.10
CA VAL A 72 3.23 6.90 -2.49
C VAL A 72 2.50 6.88 -1.15
N ALA A 73 1.33 6.25 -1.09
CA ALA A 73 0.57 6.14 0.14
C ALA A 73 1.27 5.29 1.20
N SER A 74 1.94 4.20 0.82
CA SER A 74 2.76 3.37 1.71
C SER A 74 3.97 4.13 2.27
N LEU A 75 4.60 5.00 1.47
CA LEU A 75 5.68 5.86 1.95
C LEU A 75 5.17 6.93 2.92
N LEU A 76 4.00 7.51 2.65
CA LEU A 76 3.39 8.50 3.53
C LEU A 76 2.94 7.89 4.87
N SER A 77 2.41 6.66 4.86
CA SER A 77 2.06 5.97 6.10
C SER A 77 3.30 5.70 6.97
N PHE A 78 4.46 5.42 6.37
CA PHE A 78 5.72 5.31 7.10
C PHE A 78 6.09 6.62 7.83
N ILE A 79 5.98 7.77 7.13
CA ILE A 79 6.26 9.08 7.75
C ILE A 79 5.33 9.32 8.94
N ILE A 80 4.05 8.94 8.82
CA ILE A 80 3.08 9.07 9.90
C ILE A 80 3.46 8.16 11.08
N SER A 81 3.82 6.90 10.83
CA SER A 81 4.27 5.98 11.89
C SER A 81 5.47 6.54 12.64
N TYR A 82 6.47 7.04 11.91
CA TYR A 82 7.67 7.63 12.51
C TYR A 82 7.32 8.81 13.42
N ILE A 83 6.47 9.73 12.95
CA ILE A 83 6.01 10.89 13.74
C ILE A 83 5.21 10.46 14.98
N LEU A 84 4.40 9.41 14.88
CA LEU A 84 3.57 8.94 15.99
C LEU A 84 4.34 8.15 17.06
N ILE A 85 5.44 7.50 16.67
CA ILE A 85 6.28 6.71 17.58
C ILE A 85 7.30 7.61 18.31
N ILE A 86 7.81 8.65 17.64
CA ILE A 86 8.69 9.64 18.27
C ILE A 86 7.84 10.53 19.18
N ASP A 87 7.83 10.19 20.46
CA ASP A 87 7.31 11.06 21.50
C ASP A 87 8.32 12.18 21.78
N PRO A 88 8.03 13.44 21.41
CA PRO A 88 8.95 14.56 21.64
C PRO A 88 9.17 14.88 23.12
N ASN A 89 8.37 14.31 24.02
CA ASN A 89 8.46 14.55 25.47
C ASN A 89 9.13 13.41 26.25
N LYS A 90 9.48 12.31 25.57
CA LYS A 90 10.13 11.17 26.21
C LYS A 90 11.63 11.40 26.17
N GLU A 91 12.28 11.46 27.34
CA GLU A 91 13.75 11.43 27.46
C GLU A 91 14.24 10.12 26.86
N THR A 92 14.47 10.13 25.56
CA THR A 92 14.98 8.99 24.80
C THR A 92 16.49 9.13 24.77
N THR A 93 17.20 8.07 25.13
CA THR A 93 18.65 8.06 24.94
C THR A 93 18.93 7.99 23.45
N LEU A 94 19.99 8.67 22.96
CA LEU A 94 20.30 8.73 21.52
C LEU A 94 20.31 7.34 20.84
N GLY A 95 20.71 6.28 21.57
CA GLY A 95 20.71 4.91 21.06
C GLY A 95 19.32 4.27 20.84
N GLU A 96 18.28 4.70 21.57
CA GLU A 96 16.91 4.18 21.38
C GLU A 96 16.25 4.77 20.13
N VAL A 97 16.47 6.06 19.87
CA VAL A 97 15.97 6.74 18.66
C VAL A 97 16.60 6.13 17.39
N ASP A 98 17.91 5.84 17.44
CA ASP A 98 18.62 5.20 16.34
C ASP A 98 18.11 3.76 16.12
N GLY A 99 17.85 3.00 17.19
CA GLY A 99 17.30 1.65 17.11
C GLY A 99 15.90 1.59 16.49
N ASP A 100 14.99 2.44 16.97
CA ASP A 100 13.61 2.49 16.48
C ASP A 100 13.56 2.96 15.01
N SER A 101 14.36 3.95 14.64
CA SER A 101 14.41 4.43 13.25
C SER A 101 14.92 3.35 12.27
N ILE A 102 15.94 2.58 12.65
CA ILE A 102 16.46 1.47 11.86
C ILE A 102 15.41 0.37 11.72
N TYR A 103 14.71 0.01 12.81
CA TYR A 103 13.67 -1.00 12.80
C TYR A 103 12.51 -0.63 11.87
N ILE A 104 12.00 0.60 11.98
CA ILE A 104 10.90 1.08 11.13
C ILE A 104 11.36 1.17 9.65
N MET A 105 12.61 1.58 9.41
CA MET A 105 13.18 1.61 8.05
C MET A 105 13.28 0.20 7.45
N MET A 106 13.74 -0.79 8.23
CA MET A 106 13.79 -2.19 7.79
C MET A 106 12.39 -2.73 7.46
N ASN A 107 11.40 -2.49 8.31
CA ASN A 107 10.02 -2.90 8.04
C ASN A 107 9.46 -2.25 6.77
N THR A 108 9.79 -0.99 6.51
CA THR A 108 9.36 -0.26 5.30
C THR A 108 9.97 -0.83 4.03
N VAL A 109 11.25 -1.18 4.08
CA VAL A 109 11.93 -1.86 2.96
C VAL A 109 11.27 -3.22 2.70
N MET A 110 11.03 -4.01 3.74
CA MET A 110 10.37 -5.31 3.62
C MET A 110 8.95 -5.20 3.07
N GLN A 111 8.16 -4.26 3.58
CA GLN A 111 6.83 -3.93 3.05
C GLN A 111 6.85 -3.60 1.57
N SER A 112 7.81 -2.77 1.15
CA SER A 112 7.96 -2.36 -0.25
C SER A 112 8.29 -3.54 -1.16
N ILE A 113 9.15 -4.46 -0.69
CA ILE A 113 9.48 -5.70 -1.42
C ILE A 113 8.24 -6.59 -1.57
N VAL A 114 7.48 -6.81 -0.48
CA VAL A 114 6.26 -7.63 -0.54
C VAL A 114 5.23 -7.00 -1.48
N LEU A 115 5.03 -5.69 -1.39
CA LEU A 115 4.11 -4.97 -2.26
C LEU A 115 4.53 -5.07 -3.74
N LEU A 116 5.83 -5.09 -4.02
CA LEU A 116 6.38 -5.29 -5.36
C LEU A 116 6.09 -6.69 -5.90
N VAL A 117 6.27 -7.72 -5.08
CA VAL A 117 5.92 -9.10 -5.45
C VAL A 117 4.43 -9.22 -5.73
N LEU A 118 3.57 -8.71 -4.82
CA LEU A 118 2.11 -8.73 -4.99
C LEU A 118 1.66 -7.98 -6.25
N THR A 119 2.25 -6.81 -6.49
CA THR A 119 1.98 -6.03 -7.71
C THR A 119 2.38 -6.80 -8.97
N GLY A 120 3.53 -7.47 -8.96
CA GLY A 120 3.99 -8.31 -10.07
C GLY A 120 3.02 -9.45 -10.36
N ILE A 121 2.55 -10.15 -9.31
CA ILE A 121 1.55 -11.21 -9.42
C ILE A 121 0.26 -10.66 -10.05
N LEU A 122 -0.25 -9.53 -9.56
CA LEU A 122 -1.46 -8.91 -10.10
C LEU A 122 -1.31 -8.48 -11.56
N TYR A 123 -0.13 -8.00 -11.93
CA TYR A 123 0.17 -7.63 -13.32
C TYR A 123 0.19 -8.85 -14.24
N ILE A 124 0.83 -9.94 -13.82
CA ILE A 124 0.85 -11.21 -14.56
C ILE A 124 -0.58 -11.77 -14.71
N ALA A 125 -1.35 -11.80 -13.62
CA ALA A 125 -2.74 -12.22 -13.63
C ALA A 125 -3.55 -11.42 -14.66
N LYS A 126 -3.42 -10.09 -14.65
CA LYS A 126 -4.07 -9.22 -15.63
C LYS A 126 -3.72 -9.60 -17.08
N ILE A 127 -2.45 -9.85 -17.39
CA ILE A 127 -2.03 -10.25 -18.74
C ILE A 127 -2.71 -11.55 -19.15
N ILE A 128 -2.73 -12.55 -18.26
CA ILE A 128 -3.34 -13.86 -18.52
C ILE A 128 -4.84 -13.72 -18.79
N PHE A 129 -5.56 -12.98 -17.93
CA PHE A 129 -6.99 -12.71 -18.12
C PHE A 129 -7.29 -11.98 -19.43
N THR A 130 -6.47 -10.99 -19.79
CA THR A 130 -6.67 -10.24 -21.03
C THR A 130 -6.42 -11.11 -22.27
N LYS A 131 -5.36 -11.93 -22.25
CA LYS A 131 -5.07 -12.89 -23.33
C LYS A 131 -6.18 -13.93 -23.49
N LYS A 132 -6.69 -14.46 -22.38
CA LYS A 132 -7.79 -15.45 -22.39
C LYS A 132 -9.07 -14.88 -22.99
N ASN A 133 -9.46 -13.66 -22.60
CA ASN A 133 -10.65 -13.01 -23.15
C ASN A 133 -10.51 -12.67 -24.64
N LYS A 134 -9.30 -12.31 -25.10
CA LYS A 134 -9.05 -12.07 -26.53
C LYS A 134 -9.18 -13.34 -27.36
N LYS A 135 -8.65 -14.46 -26.86
CA LYS A 135 -8.72 -15.77 -27.53
C LYS A 135 -10.16 -16.29 -27.67
N ILE A 136 -10.99 -16.11 -26.64
CA ILE A 136 -12.43 -16.48 -26.70
C ILE A 136 -13.19 -15.64 -27.74
N LEU A 137 -12.83 -14.37 -27.93
CA LEU A 137 -13.45 -13.51 -28.94
C LEU A 137 -13.04 -13.87 -30.38
N GLU A 138 -11.82 -14.38 -30.56
CA GLU A 138 -11.28 -14.83 -31.86
C GLU A 138 -11.77 -16.24 -32.23
N GLU A 139 -12.11 -17.09 -31.26
CA GLU A 139 -12.66 -18.46 -31.48
C GLU A 139 -14.20 -18.50 -31.51
N GLY A 140 -14.87 -17.41 -31.15
CA GLY A 140 -16.34 -17.28 -31.10
C GLY A 140 -16.99 -16.51 -32.27
N CYS A 141 -16.21 -16.17 -33.29
CA CYS A 141 -16.65 -15.63 -34.58
C CYS A 141 -16.33 -16.62 -35.70
#